data_AF-A0A1G2EXH6-F1
#
_entry.id   AF-A0A1G2EXH6-F1
#
_cell.length_a   1.000
_cell.length_b   1.000
_cell.length_c   1.000
_cell.angle_alpha   90.00
_cell.angle_beta   90.00
_cell.angle_gamma   90.00
#
_symmetry.space_group_name_H-M   'P 1'
#
loop_
_entity.id
_entity.type
_entity.pdbx_description
1 polymer ?
#
loop_
_entity_poly.entity_id
_entity_poly.type
_entity_poly.pdbx_seq_one_letter_code
_entity_poly.pdbx_strand_id
1 'polypeptide(L)'
;MTKVYLKINFVYMNKLIGLKELRKNADVYISEVEKGKSFIVVKRSKPVFKITPPDEDDGAWETVVNFTDFYKDGISAKQLLKRIGSL
;
A
#
# COMPACT_ATOMS: atom_id res chain seq x y z
N MET A 1 8.85 -0.63 28.69
CA MET A 1 7.43 -0.98 28.44
C MET A 1 7.19 -0.85 26.95
N THR A 2 7.33 -1.94 26.19
CA THR A 2 7.39 -1.90 24.72
C THR A 2 5.98 -1.99 24.15
N LYS A 3 5.54 -0.96 23.42
CA LYS A 3 4.25 -0.97 22.72
C LYS A 3 4.42 -1.66 21.37
N VAL A 4 3.69 -2.74 21.16
CA VAL A 4 3.61 -3.48 19.89
C VAL A 4 2.38 -2.96 19.15
N TYR A 5 2.56 -2.49 17.92
CA TYR A 5 1.46 -2.06 17.06
C TYR A 5 1.04 -3.23 16.16
N LEU A 6 -0.25 -3.55 16.17
CA LEU A 6 -0.85 -4.57 15.31
C LEU A 6 -1.44 -3.88 14.06
N LYS A 7 -0.88 -4.14 12.88
CA LYS A 7 -1.46 -3.68 11.61
C LYS A 7 -2.63 -4.59 11.23
N ILE A 8 -3.85 -4.15 11.54
CA ILE A 8 -5.08 -4.84 11.15
C ILE A 8 -5.37 -4.47 9.69
N ASN A 9 -5.30 -5.44 8.78
CA ASN A 9 -5.82 -5.26 7.43
C ASN A 9 -7.35 -5.27 7.49
N PHE A 10 -7.94 -4.09 7.66
CA PHE A 10 -9.35 -3.94 7.34
C PHE A 10 -9.48 -4.20 5.83
N VAL A 11 -10.28 -5.20 5.45
CA VAL A 11 -10.79 -5.27 4.08
C VAL A 11 -11.70 -4.07 3.95
N TYR A 12 -11.13 -2.92 3.57
CA TYR A 12 -11.90 -1.75 3.19
C TYR A 12 -12.88 -2.23 2.14
N MET A 13 -14.16 -1.96 2.35
CA MET A 13 -15.24 -2.27 1.42
C MET A 13 -15.08 -1.34 0.21
N ASN A 14 -14.04 -1.60 -0.58
CA ASN A 14 -13.68 -0.83 -1.75
C ASN A 14 -14.81 -1.00 -2.74
N LYS A 15 -15.40 0.12 -3.17
CA LYS A 15 -16.51 0.10 -4.11
C LYS A 15 -15.99 -0.44 -5.44
N LEU A 16 -16.60 -1.52 -5.92
CA LEU A 16 -16.25 -2.14 -7.21
C LEU A 16 -16.85 -1.29 -8.34
N ILE A 17 -16.01 -0.82 -9.26
CA ILE A 17 -16.46 -0.02 -10.40
C ILE A 17 -16.00 -0.66 -11.71
N GLY A 18 -16.87 -0.63 -12.72
CA GLY A 18 -16.53 -1.15 -14.04
C GLY A 18 -15.58 -0.21 -14.78
N LEU A 19 -14.61 -0.75 -15.53
CA LEU A 19 -13.70 0.05 -16.36
C LEU A 19 -14.45 0.93 -17.39
N LYS A 20 -15.61 0.46 -17.89
CA LYS A 20 -16.45 1.25 -18.80
C LYS A 20 -17.09 2.46 -18.10
N GLU A 21 -17.43 2.30 -16.83
CA GLU A 21 -18.05 3.34 -16.01
C GLU A 21 -17.02 4.39 -15.59
N LEU A 22 -15.85 3.95 -15.15
CA LEU A 22 -14.73 4.83 -14.83
C LEU A 22 -14.37 5.75 -16.02
N ARG A 23 -14.29 5.19 -17.22
CA ARG A 23 -13.98 5.97 -18.43
C ARG A 23 -15.05 6.99 -18.81
N LYS A 24 -16.31 6.71 -18.48
CA LYS A 24 -17.43 7.61 -18.79
C LYS A 24 -17.57 8.74 -17.78
N ASN A 25 -17.16 8.53 -16.53
CA ASN A 25 -17.35 9.45 -15.42
C ASN A 25 -16.02 9.75 -14.70
N ALA A 26 -14.94 9.91 -15.47
CA ALA A 26 -13.59 10.04 -14.91
C ALA A 26 -13.50 11.19 -13.89
N ASP A 27 -14.04 12.36 -14.22
CA ASP A 27 -14.01 13.55 -13.35
C ASP A 27 -14.74 13.33 -12.02
N VAL A 28 -15.86 12.59 -12.05
CA VAL A 28 -16.60 12.23 -10.83
C VAL A 28 -15.71 11.38 -9.94
N TYR A 29 -15.12 10.33 -10.50
CA TYR A 29 -14.26 9.43 -9.73
C TYR A 29 -12.98 10.10 -9.25
N ILE A 30 -12.39 11.02 -10.02
CA ILE A 30 -11.25 11.85 -9.58
C ILE A 30 -11.66 12.66 -8.35
N SER A 31 -12.78 13.39 -8.40
CA SER A 31 -13.25 14.19 -7.27
C SER A 31 -13.58 13.36 -6.02
N GLU A 32 -14.00 12.12 -6.21
CA GLU A 32 -14.30 11.20 -5.11
C GLU A 32 -13.02 10.62 -4.51
N VAL A 33 -12.02 10.32 -5.36
CA VAL A 33 -10.68 9.89 -4.93
C VAL A 33 -9.98 11.01 -4.17
N GLU A 34 -10.06 12.27 -4.61
CA GLU A 34 -9.52 13.43 -3.88
C GLU A 34 -10.12 13.58 -2.48
N LYS A 35 -11.35 13.11 -2.25
CA LYS A 35 -12.01 13.11 -0.94
C LYS A 35 -11.61 11.95 -0.04
N GLY A 36 -10.62 11.14 -0.42
CA GLY A 36 -10.19 9.99 0.38
C GLY A 36 -10.93 8.69 0.07
N LYS A 37 -11.64 8.59 -1.06
CA LYS A 37 -12.31 7.33 -1.43
C LYS A 37 -11.41 6.48 -2.30
N SER A 38 -11.40 5.17 -2.03
CA SER A 38 -10.70 4.21 -2.86
C SER A 38 -11.66 3.26 -3.60
N PHE A 39 -11.29 2.88 -4.82
CA PHE A 39 -12.12 2.08 -5.72
C PHE A 39 -11.32 0.91 -6.32
N ILE A 40 -11.95 -0.26 -6.45
CA ILE A 40 -11.39 -1.38 -7.21
C ILE A 40 -12.02 -1.37 -8.60
N VAL A 41 -11.19 -1.23 -9.62
CA VAL A 41 -11.64 -1.23 -11.01
C VAL A 41 -11.66 -2.66 -11.52
N VAL A 42 -12.78 -3.07 -12.10
CA VAL A 42 -12.97 -4.40 -12.69
C VAL A 42 -13.18 -4.33 -14.20
N LYS A 43 -12.68 -5.33 -14.91
CA LYS A 43 -12.92 -5.57 -16.35
C LYS A 43 -13.33 -7.03 -16.53
N ARG A 44 -14.49 -7.28 -17.13
CA ARG A 44 -15.05 -8.64 -17.32
C ARG A 44 -15.06 -9.45 -16.00
N SER A 45 -15.57 -8.82 -14.94
CA SER A 45 -15.65 -9.39 -13.59
C SER A 45 -14.32 -9.76 -12.94
N LYS A 46 -13.19 -9.27 -13.47
CA LYS A 46 -11.86 -9.44 -12.88
C LYS A 46 -11.31 -8.09 -12.41
N PRO A 47 -10.84 -7.95 -11.16
CA PRO A 47 -10.10 -6.78 -10.71
C PRO A 47 -8.87 -6.54 -11.59
N VAL A 48 -8.63 -5.28 -11.97
CA VAL A 48 -7.49 -4.89 -12.83
C VAL A 48 -6.55 -3.90 -12.16
N PHE A 49 -7.07 -2.92 -11.43
CA PHE A 49 -6.27 -1.97 -10.65
C PHE A 49 -7.14 -1.30 -9.57
N LYS A 50 -6.48 -0.70 -8.58
CA LYS A 50 -7.10 0.13 -7.53
C LYS A 50 -6.84 1.60 -7.87
N ILE A 51 -7.78 2.47 -7.55
CA ILE A 51 -7.58 3.92 -7.57
C ILE A 51 -7.72 4.42 -6.13
N THR A 52 -6.76 5.23 -5.73
CA THR A 52 -6.53 5.69 -4.37
C THR A 52 -6.05 7.14 -4.41
N PRO A 53 -6.34 7.92 -3.36
CA PRO A 53 -5.67 9.19 -3.16
C PRO A 53 -4.14 8.97 -3.14
N PRO A 54 -3.33 9.88 -3.70
CA PRO A 54 -1.87 9.78 -3.65
C PRO A 54 -1.35 9.60 -2.22
N ASP A 55 -1.91 10.33 -1.25
CA ASP A 55 -1.53 10.25 0.16
C ASP A 55 -1.90 8.92 0.84
N GLU A 56 -2.80 8.11 0.24
CA GLU A 56 -3.16 6.77 0.73
C GLU A 56 -2.24 5.66 0.19
N ASP A 57 -1.66 5.81 -1.01
CA ASP A 57 -0.82 4.78 -1.64
C ASP A 57 0.68 5.12 -1.65
N ASP A 58 1.07 6.39 -1.46
CA ASP A 58 2.49 6.79 -1.30
C ASP A 58 3.00 6.65 0.15
N GLY A 59 2.12 6.27 1.10
CA GLY A 59 2.34 6.42 2.55
C GLY A 59 2.70 5.16 3.36
N ALA A 60 2.94 4.00 2.76
CA ALA A 60 3.17 2.76 3.54
C ALA A 60 4.59 2.17 3.47
N TRP A 61 5.58 2.91 2.96
CA TRP A 61 6.97 2.63 3.33
C TRP A 61 7.26 3.28 4.67
N GLU A 62 6.84 2.63 5.75
CA GLU A 62 7.39 2.93 7.06
C GLU A 62 8.82 2.41 7.12
N THR A 63 9.76 3.21 7.61
CA THR A 63 11.09 2.68 7.93
C THR A 63 10.92 1.74 9.12
N VAL A 64 10.75 0.45 8.85
CA VAL A 64 10.57 -0.58 9.87
C VAL A 64 11.83 -0.71 10.73
N VAL A 65 13.01 -0.54 10.13
CA VAL A 65 14.32 -0.55 10.79
C VAL A 65 15.31 0.31 10.00
N ASN A 66 15.97 1.26 10.66
CA ASN A 66 17.17 1.89 10.14
C ASN A 66 18.41 1.11 10.64
N PHE A 67 19.06 0.36 9.75
CA PHE A 67 20.20 -0.48 10.14
C PHE A 67 21.43 0.34 10.56
N THR A 68 21.53 1.61 10.18
CA THR A 68 22.63 2.49 10.57
C THR A 68 22.61 2.83 12.06
N ASP A 69 21.44 2.75 12.71
CA ASP A 69 21.32 2.99 14.16
C ASP A 69 22.02 1.91 14.99
N PHE A 70 22.13 0.70 14.44
CA PHE A 70 22.72 -0.46 15.12
C PHE A 70 24.07 -0.89 14.53
N TYR A 71 24.33 -0.55 13.27
CA TYR A 71 25.52 -0.98 12.51
C TYR A 71 26.17 0.23 11.82
N LYS A 72 26.84 1.07 12.64
CA LYS A 72 27.46 2.32 12.17
C LYS A 72 28.56 2.12 11.13
N ASP A 73 29.30 1.01 11.23
CA ASP A 73 30.36 0.63 10.28
C ASP A 73 29.83 -0.25 9.12
N GLY A 74 28.50 -0.38 9.01
CA GLY A 74 27.83 -1.26 8.07
C GLY A 74 27.65 -2.69 8.58
N ILE A 75 26.86 -3.47 7.85
CA ILE A 75 26.60 -4.89 8.12
C ILE A 75 26.95 -5.72 6.88
N SER A 76 27.56 -6.89 7.08
CA SER A 76 27.85 -7.78 5.96
C SER A 76 26.55 -8.33 5.34
N ALA A 77 26.44 -8.30 4.01
CA ALA A 77 25.26 -8.75 3.29
C ALA A 77 24.87 -10.21 3.66
N LYS A 78 25.88 -11.08 3.83
CA LYS A 78 25.67 -12.49 4.20
C LYS A 78 25.00 -12.64 5.58
N GLN A 79 25.38 -11.83 6.57
CA GLN A 79 24.75 -11.87 7.90
C GLN A 79 23.33 -11.31 7.88
N LEU A 80 23.08 -10.28 7.08
CA LEU A 80 21.75 -9.69 6.92
C LEU A 80 20.77 -10.68 6.29
N LEU A 81 21.18 -11.33 5.19
CA LEU A 81 20.35 -12.33 4.48
C LEU A 81 19.95 -13.52 5.36
N LYS A 82 20.87 -13.98 6.23
CA LYS A 82 20.60 -15.04 7.21
C LYS A 82 19.54 -14.64 8.26
N ARG A 83 19.49 -13.36 8.65
CA ARG A 83 18.56 -12.86 9.68
C ARG A 83 17.15 -12.64 9.16
N ILE A 84 17.00 -12.28 7.90
CA ILE A 84 15.69 -12.11 7.25
C ILE A 84 15.14 -13.41 6.63
N GLY A 85 15.85 -14.53 6.82
CA GLY A 85 15.40 -15.86 6.39
C GLY A 85 15.44 -16.10 4.89
N SER A 86 16.24 -15.32 4.15
CA SER A 86 16.41 -15.50 2.69
C SER A 86 17.56 -16.46 2.32
N LEU A 87 18.32 -16.95 3.32
CA LEU A 87 19.42 -17.91 3.21
C LEU A 87 19.50 -18.80 4.47
#